data_AF-A0A962Z650-F1
#
_entry.id   AF-A0A962Z650-F1
#
_cell.length_a   1.000
_cell.length_b   1.000
_cell.length_c   1.000
_cell.angle_alpha   90.00
_cell.angle_beta   90.00
_cell.angle_gamma   90.00
#
_symmetry.space_group_name_H-M   'P 1'
#
loop_
_entity.id
_entity.type
_entity.pdbx_description
1 polymer ?
#
loop_
_entity_poly.entity_id
_entity_poly.type
_entity_poly.pdbx_seq_one_letter_code
_entity_poly.pdbx_strand_id
1 'polypeptide(L)'
;MDRIIIRGGTPLKGRIPVSGAKNAALPILAAAILSDEPLRLTNVPDLADIHSMLRLLQILGVEARHVAGEPGSMEMRCTDVLSTVAPYELVRKMRASVLVLGPLLAREHEAKVSLPGGCAIGTRPIDLHLSGLERMGARIELAEGYVQASAGDGLVGAEIRLAVPSVGATENLMMAASLARGETVIENAAREPEIV
;
A
#
# COMPACT_ATOMS: atom_id res chain seq x y z
N MET A 1 26.03 -10.99 -5.22
CA MET A 1 24.90 -11.19 -6.15
C MET A 1 24.78 -12.67 -6.38
N ASP A 2 23.63 -13.22 -6.00
CA ASP A 2 23.32 -14.63 -6.23
C ASP A 2 23.12 -14.87 -7.73
N ARG A 3 23.36 -16.10 -8.17
CA ARG A 3 23.21 -16.51 -9.57
C ARG A 3 22.42 -17.80 -9.65
N ILE A 4 21.51 -17.87 -10.61
CA ILE A 4 20.80 -19.11 -10.94
C ILE A 4 21.47 -19.70 -12.18
N ILE A 5 22.05 -20.90 -12.05
CA ILE A 5 22.65 -21.64 -13.18
C ILE A 5 21.68 -22.73 -13.61
N ILE A 6 21.15 -22.62 -14.83
CA ILE A 6 20.18 -23.57 -15.38
C ILE A 6 20.86 -24.45 -16.42
N ARG A 7 20.73 -25.77 -16.28
CA ARG A 7 21.09 -26.74 -17.34
C ARG A 7 19.81 -27.27 -17.97
N GLY A 8 19.60 -26.94 -19.25
CA GLY A 8 18.42 -27.35 -20.00
C GLY A 8 18.40 -28.84 -20.36
N GLY A 9 17.35 -29.25 -21.07
CA GLY A 9 17.19 -30.61 -21.60
C GLY A 9 16.18 -31.49 -20.84
N THR A 10 15.65 -31.02 -19.72
CA THR A 10 14.67 -31.76 -18.90
C THR A 10 13.28 -31.13 -19.03
N PRO A 11 12.29 -31.82 -19.61
CA PRO A 11 10.89 -31.38 -19.59
C PRO A 11 10.37 -31.30 -18.15
N LEU A 12 9.61 -30.24 -17.82
CA LEU A 12 8.99 -30.08 -16.51
C LEU A 12 7.80 -31.04 -16.37
N LYS A 13 7.72 -31.78 -15.26
CA LYS A 13 6.58 -32.63 -14.90
C LYS A 13 6.41 -32.64 -13.37
N GLY A 14 5.26 -32.20 -12.89
CA GLY A 14 4.98 -32.16 -11.45
C GLY A 14 3.80 -31.27 -11.09
N ARG A 15 3.62 -31.05 -9.79
CA ARG A 15 2.66 -30.11 -9.20
C ARG A 15 3.37 -29.29 -8.14
N ILE A 16 3.07 -28.00 -8.08
CA ILE A 16 3.59 -27.08 -7.06
C ILE A 16 2.41 -26.30 -6.46
N PRO A 17 2.43 -25.99 -5.16
CA PRO A 17 1.48 -25.03 -4.59
C PRO A 17 1.77 -23.62 -5.12
N VAL A 18 0.72 -22.81 -5.25
CA VAL A 18 0.83 -21.38 -5.59
C VAL A 18 0.70 -20.59 -4.29
N SER A 19 1.67 -19.72 -4.02
CA SER A 19 1.64 -18.82 -2.86
C SER A 19 0.59 -17.73 -3.01
N GLY A 20 0.23 -17.05 -1.92
CA GLY A 20 -0.66 -15.89 -1.99
C GLY A 20 -0.15 -14.76 -2.88
N ALA A 21 -1.10 -13.94 -3.35
CA ALA A 21 -0.81 -12.86 -4.28
C ALA A 21 -0.06 -11.72 -3.57
N LYS A 22 1.19 -11.47 -3.99
CA LYS A 22 2.00 -10.35 -3.50
C LYS A 22 1.28 -9.01 -3.63
N ASN A 23 0.62 -8.78 -4.77
CA ASN A 23 -0.05 -7.51 -5.05
C ASN A 23 -1.36 -7.34 -4.26
N ALA A 24 -1.97 -8.42 -3.75
CA ALA A 24 -3.07 -8.32 -2.78
C ALA A 24 -2.51 -8.09 -1.36
N ALA A 25 -1.42 -8.78 -1.01
CA ALA A 25 -0.85 -8.68 0.33
C ALA A 25 -0.36 -7.25 0.65
N LEU A 26 0.28 -6.56 -0.29
CA LEU A 26 0.80 -5.20 -0.05
C LEU A 26 -0.25 -4.16 0.38
N PRO A 27 -1.38 -3.96 -0.34
CA PRO A 27 -2.43 -3.04 0.11
C PRO A 27 -3.12 -3.53 1.39
N ILE A 28 -3.34 -4.84 1.56
CA ILE A 28 -3.92 -5.38 2.81
C ILE A 28 -3.02 -5.12 4.01
N LEU A 29 -1.70 -5.25 3.85
CA LEU A 29 -0.72 -4.89 4.88
C LEU A 29 -0.80 -3.39 5.21
N ALA A 30 -0.92 -2.52 4.20
CA ALA A 30 -1.08 -1.07 4.41
C ALA A 30 -2.41 -0.72 5.11
N ALA A 31 -3.49 -1.46 4.83
CA ALA A 31 -4.78 -1.30 5.48
C ALA A 31 -4.76 -1.58 6.98
N ALA A 32 -3.74 -2.29 7.51
CA ALA A 32 -3.54 -2.46 8.95
C ALA A 32 -3.37 -1.12 9.70
N ILE A 33 -3.00 -0.04 8.99
CA ILE A 33 -2.97 1.30 9.55
C ILE A 33 -4.37 1.82 9.88
N LEU A 34 -5.45 1.35 9.24
CA LEU A 34 -6.79 1.96 9.37
C LEU A 34 -7.51 1.67 10.70
N SER A 35 -7.01 0.74 11.51
CA SER A 35 -7.68 0.28 12.73
C SER A 35 -6.70 -0.06 13.85
N ASP A 36 -7.15 0.05 15.10
CA ASP A 36 -6.45 -0.40 16.31
C ASP A 36 -6.80 -1.85 16.72
N GLU A 37 -7.79 -2.45 16.04
CA GLU A 37 -8.17 -3.84 16.20
C GLU A 37 -7.11 -4.80 15.61
N PRO A 38 -6.94 -6.00 16.20
CA PRO A 38 -6.01 -6.99 15.68
C PRO A 38 -6.46 -7.53 14.32
N LEU A 39 -5.52 -7.61 13.39
CA LEU A 39 -5.69 -8.19 12.07
C LEU A 39 -4.89 -9.49 11.96
N ARG A 40 -5.51 -10.55 11.43
CA ARG A 40 -4.82 -11.81 11.12
C ARG A 40 -4.88 -12.06 9.63
N LEU A 41 -3.71 -12.11 9.00
CA LEU A 41 -3.55 -12.44 7.59
C LEU A 41 -3.02 -13.85 7.45
N THR A 42 -3.54 -14.59 6.47
CA THR A 42 -3.06 -15.93 6.11
C THR A 42 -2.57 -15.93 4.67
N ASN A 43 -1.76 -16.92 4.30
CA ASN A 43 -1.20 -17.06 2.95
C ASN A 43 -0.39 -15.85 2.47
N VAL A 44 0.27 -15.13 3.38
CA VAL A 44 1.19 -14.04 3.04
C VAL A 44 2.47 -14.65 2.41
N PRO A 45 2.86 -14.24 1.19
CA PRO A 45 4.04 -14.82 0.54
C PRO A 45 5.34 -14.28 1.16
N ASP A 46 6.35 -15.14 1.29
CA ASP A 46 7.68 -14.77 1.78
C ASP A 46 8.52 -14.17 0.64
N LEU A 47 8.46 -12.84 0.50
CA LEU A 47 9.10 -12.09 -0.58
C LEU A 47 9.73 -10.78 -0.07
N ALA A 48 10.77 -10.31 -0.78
CA ALA A 48 11.49 -9.09 -0.41
C ALA A 48 10.60 -7.83 -0.33
N ASP A 49 9.58 -7.72 -1.19
CA ASP A 49 8.60 -6.63 -1.15
C ASP A 49 7.78 -6.66 0.14
N ILE A 50 7.32 -7.84 0.57
CA ILE A 50 6.58 -8.03 1.84
C ILE A 50 7.45 -7.61 3.02
N HIS A 51 8.71 -8.07 3.06
CA HIS A 51 9.66 -7.65 4.10
C HIS A 51 9.97 -6.16 4.09
N SER A 52 9.88 -5.50 2.93
CA SER A 52 10.10 -4.06 2.82
C SER A 52 8.87 -3.29 3.32
N MET A 53 7.67 -3.75 2.98
CA MET A 53 6.42 -3.19 3.51
C MET A 53 6.32 -3.33 5.02
N LEU A 54 6.62 -4.51 5.57
CA LEU A 54 6.59 -4.74 7.02
C LEU A 54 7.55 -3.82 7.79
N ARG A 55 8.76 -3.58 7.25
CA ARG A 55 9.72 -2.63 7.82
C ARG A 55 9.21 -1.19 7.80
N LEU A 56 8.53 -0.80 6.72
CA LEU A 56 7.89 0.51 6.64
C LEU A 56 6.77 0.62 7.68
N LEU A 57 5.88 -0.37 7.73
CA LEU A 57 4.75 -0.39 8.66
C LEU A 57 5.19 -0.38 10.12
N GLN A 58 6.30 -1.05 10.45
CA GLN A 58 6.89 -1.00 11.80
C GLN A 58 7.31 0.41 12.21
N ILE A 59 7.88 1.21 11.30
CA ILE A 59 8.23 2.63 11.57
C ILE A 59 6.99 3.48 11.79
N LEU A 60 5.90 3.15 11.09
CA LEU A 60 4.62 3.85 11.21
C LEU A 60 3.84 3.43 12.47
N GLY A 61 4.27 2.39 13.20
CA GLY A 61 3.62 1.94 14.44
C GLY A 61 2.80 0.66 14.32
N VAL A 62 2.87 -0.05 13.18
CA VAL A 62 2.22 -1.36 13.04
C VAL A 62 3.14 -2.45 13.59
N GLU A 63 2.68 -3.13 14.63
CA GLU A 63 3.29 -4.35 15.10
C GLU A 63 2.86 -5.51 14.19
N ALA A 64 3.81 -6.33 13.76
CA ALA A 64 3.53 -7.50 12.93
C ALA A 64 4.40 -8.68 13.37
N ARG A 65 3.78 -9.84 13.60
CA ARG A 65 4.46 -11.07 13.99
C ARG A 65 4.00 -12.26 13.16
N HIS A 66 4.93 -13.14 12.81
CA HIS A 66 4.58 -14.43 12.23
C HIS A 66 3.94 -15.32 13.30
N VAL A 67 2.92 -16.08 12.90
CA VAL A 67 2.25 -17.03 13.79
C VAL A 67 3.09 -18.31 13.87
N ALA A 68 3.49 -18.69 15.08
CA ALA A 68 4.30 -19.88 15.29
C ALA A 68 3.58 -21.15 14.82
N GLY A 69 4.25 -21.96 14.00
CA GLY A 69 3.68 -23.19 13.45
C GLY A 69 2.76 -23.00 12.25
N GLU A 70 2.54 -21.77 11.78
CA GLU A 70 1.66 -21.47 10.64
C GLU A 70 2.36 -20.64 9.56
N PRO A 71 3.03 -21.29 8.59
CA PRO A 71 3.71 -20.60 7.50
C PRO A 71 2.78 -19.69 6.70
N GLY A 72 3.20 -18.44 6.48
CA GLY A 72 2.41 -17.43 5.78
C GLY A 72 1.27 -16.83 6.60
N SER A 73 1.10 -17.20 7.87
CA SER A 73 0.17 -16.53 8.79
C SER A 73 0.89 -15.43 9.57
N MET A 74 0.24 -14.26 9.68
CA MET A 74 0.73 -13.09 10.40
C MET A 74 -0.37 -12.48 11.26
N GLU A 75 0.00 -12.03 12.45
CA GLU A 75 -0.84 -11.19 13.30
C GLU A 75 -0.28 -9.77 13.31
N MET A 76 -1.17 -8.80 13.15
CA MET A 76 -0.83 -7.40 13.02
C MET A 76 -1.72 -6.54 13.89
N ARG A 77 -1.19 -5.43 14.40
CA ARG A 77 -1.99 -4.44 15.14
C ARG A 77 -1.33 -3.07 15.03
N CYS A 78 -2.13 -2.02 14.86
CA CYS A 78 -1.66 -0.64 14.89
C CYS A 78 -2.44 0.12 15.97
N THR A 79 -2.04 -0.01 17.23
CA THR A 79 -2.72 0.66 18.35
C THR A 79 -2.63 2.18 18.20
N ASP A 80 -1.41 2.67 18.01
CA ASP A 80 -1.11 4.09 17.78
C ASP A 80 -0.22 4.21 16.54
N VAL A 81 -0.48 5.22 15.71
CA VAL A 81 0.44 5.58 14.64
C VAL A 81 1.61 6.34 15.26
N LEU A 82 2.81 5.77 15.18
CA LEU A 82 4.02 6.35 15.79
C LEU A 82 4.67 7.41 14.92
N SER A 83 4.39 7.40 13.61
CA SER A 83 4.90 8.37 12.66
C SER A 83 4.00 8.42 11.43
N THR A 84 3.82 9.63 10.90
CA THR A 84 3.12 9.89 9.63
C THR A 84 4.11 10.01 8.45
N VAL A 85 5.40 9.67 8.67
CA VAL A 85 6.48 9.83 7.69
C VAL A 85 6.91 8.49 7.10
N ALA A 86 6.73 8.31 5.78
CA ALA A 86 7.31 7.20 5.03
C ALA A 86 8.63 7.63 4.35
N PRO A 87 9.80 7.19 4.87
CA PRO A 87 11.09 7.77 4.51
C PRO A 87 11.59 7.31 3.13
N TYR A 88 12.33 8.21 2.46
CA TYR A 88 12.94 7.97 1.14
C TYR A 88 13.68 6.64 1.02
N GLU A 89 14.47 6.25 2.03
CA GLU A 89 15.28 5.03 1.99
C GLU A 89 14.48 3.73 1.84
N LEU A 90 13.21 3.74 2.26
CA LEU A 90 12.30 2.61 2.07
C LEU A 90 11.48 2.77 0.79
N VAL A 91 10.92 3.95 0.55
CA VAL A 91 10.06 4.18 -0.63
C VAL A 91 10.82 4.03 -1.94
N ARG A 92 12.09 4.46 -2.00
CA ARG A 92 12.93 4.30 -3.20
C ARG A 92 13.19 2.84 -3.58
N LYS A 93 13.10 1.92 -2.60
CA LYS A 93 13.33 0.48 -2.82
C LYS A 93 12.08 -0.24 -3.29
N MET A 94 10.90 0.25 -2.91
CA MET A 94 9.63 -0.36 -3.26
C MET A 94 8.57 0.71 -3.55
N ARG A 95 8.20 0.86 -4.82
CA ARG A 95 7.19 1.84 -5.26
C ARG A 95 5.82 1.66 -4.57
N ALA A 96 5.44 0.43 -4.25
CA ALA A 96 4.18 0.13 -3.56
C ALA A 96 4.09 0.75 -2.15
N SER A 97 5.19 1.28 -1.60
CA SER A 97 5.16 2.04 -0.35
C SER A 97 4.26 3.28 -0.41
N VAL A 98 3.90 3.79 -1.59
CA VAL A 98 2.93 4.90 -1.72
C VAL A 98 1.54 4.53 -1.18
N LEU A 99 1.21 3.24 -1.05
CA LEU A 99 -0.08 2.76 -0.55
C LEU A 99 -0.34 3.08 0.92
N VAL A 100 0.66 3.51 1.69
CA VAL A 100 0.44 3.99 3.07
C VAL A 100 -0.12 5.41 3.11
N LEU A 101 -0.08 6.17 2.00
CA LEU A 101 -0.52 7.56 1.96
C LEU A 101 -2.00 7.73 2.32
N GLY A 102 -2.88 6.97 1.67
CA GLY A 102 -4.32 6.99 1.90
C GLY A 102 -4.69 6.63 3.33
N PRO A 103 -4.26 5.48 3.88
CA PRO A 103 -4.63 5.09 5.23
C PRO A 103 -4.02 5.98 6.33
N LEU A 104 -2.79 6.50 6.15
CA LEU A 104 -2.24 7.50 7.07
C LEU A 104 -3.08 8.78 7.07
N LEU A 105 -3.40 9.31 5.90
CA LEU A 105 -4.18 10.54 5.79
C LEU A 105 -5.61 10.36 6.32
N ALA A 106 -6.20 9.19 6.14
CA ALA A 106 -7.53 8.88 6.65
C ALA A 106 -7.56 8.79 8.18
N ARG A 107 -6.55 8.14 8.78
CA ARG A 107 -6.50 7.92 10.23
C ARG A 107 -5.92 9.11 11.02
N GLU A 108 -4.80 9.66 10.57
CA GLU A 108 -4.05 10.69 11.29
C GLU A 108 -4.23 12.09 10.71
N HIS A 109 -4.94 12.23 9.59
CA HIS A 109 -5.21 13.52 8.93
C HIS A 109 -3.96 14.24 8.40
N GLU A 110 -2.80 13.61 8.50
CA GLU A 110 -1.54 14.04 7.92
C GLU A 110 -0.72 12.84 7.44
N ALA A 111 0.07 13.06 6.37
CA ALA A 111 1.00 12.06 5.86
C ALA A 111 2.13 12.75 5.10
N LYS A 112 3.37 12.29 5.34
CA LYS A 112 4.56 12.71 4.60
C LYS A 112 5.22 11.49 3.94
N VAL A 113 4.92 11.26 2.67
CA VAL A 113 5.38 10.07 1.94
C VAL A 113 6.35 10.47 0.83
N SER A 114 7.54 9.87 0.82
CA SER A 114 8.53 10.17 -0.23
C SER A 114 7.98 9.82 -1.63
N LEU A 115 8.27 10.67 -2.62
CA LEU A 115 7.88 10.40 -4.00
C LEU A 115 8.62 9.15 -4.50
N PRO A 116 7.91 8.15 -5.07
CA PRO A 116 8.57 7.05 -5.73
C PRO A 116 9.43 7.56 -6.88
N GLY A 117 10.69 7.13 -6.93
CA GLY A 117 11.60 7.49 -8.02
C GLY A 117 11.18 6.94 -9.38
N GLY A 118 11.99 7.22 -10.40
CA GLY A 118 11.83 6.66 -11.74
C GLY A 118 11.92 5.13 -11.72
N CYS A 119 11.19 4.46 -12.60
CA CYS A 119 11.27 3.02 -12.75
C CYS A 119 11.73 2.65 -14.16
N ALA A 120 12.65 1.67 -14.26
CA ALA A 120 13.17 1.15 -15.53
C ALA A 120 12.09 0.57 -16.46
N ILE A 121 10.92 0.21 -15.93
CA ILE A 121 9.78 -0.31 -16.72
C ILE A 121 9.07 0.82 -17.49
N GLY A 122 9.15 2.07 -17.00
CA GLY A 122 8.49 3.21 -17.62
C GLY A 122 8.03 4.27 -16.60
N THR A 123 7.50 5.36 -17.13
CA THR A 123 6.90 6.43 -16.31
C THR A 123 5.65 5.93 -15.65
N ARG A 124 5.64 6.00 -14.31
CA ARG A 124 4.48 5.71 -13.50
C ARG A 124 4.31 6.93 -12.59
N PRO A 125 3.48 7.92 -12.94
CA PRO A 125 3.18 9.02 -12.04
C PRO A 125 2.27 8.53 -10.89
N ILE A 126 2.10 9.36 -9.87
CA ILE A 126 1.14 9.13 -8.77
C ILE A 126 0.05 10.21 -8.73
N ASP A 127 -0.04 11.01 -9.78
CA ASP A 127 -0.99 12.10 -9.97
C ASP A 127 -2.45 11.69 -9.71
N LEU A 128 -2.84 10.48 -10.12
CA LEU A 128 -4.19 9.96 -9.86
C LEU A 128 -4.46 9.70 -8.37
N HIS A 129 -3.43 9.34 -7.59
CA HIS A 129 -3.57 9.22 -6.14
C HIS A 129 -3.78 10.60 -5.52
N LEU A 130 -2.96 11.56 -5.92
CA LEU A 130 -2.96 12.91 -5.34
C LEU A 130 -4.27 13.63 -5.66
N SER A 131 -4.64 13.68 -6.94
CA SER A 131 -5.88 14.35 -7.39
C SER A 131 -7.15 13.72 -6.80
N GLY A 132 -7.16 12.41 -6.57
CA GLY A 132 -8.27 11.76 -5.87
C GLY A 132 -8.36 12.17 -4.40
N LEU A 133 -7.23 12.21 -3.68
CA LEU A 133 -7.21 12.64 -2.28
C LEU A 133 -7.53 14.14 -2.13
N GLU A 134 -7.09 14.99 -3.06
CA GLU A 134 -7.47 16.41 -3.12
C GLU A 134 -8.99 16.58 -3.28
N ARG A 135 -9.64 15.76 -4.11
CA ARG A 135 -11.11 15.74 -4.23
C ARG A 135 -11.81 15.36 -2.93
N MET A 136 -11.15 14.56 -2.09
CA MET A 136 -11.62 14.19 -0.75
C MET A 136 -11.28 15.24 0.32
N GLY A 137 -10.80 16.43 -0.08
CA GLY A 137 -10.52 17.56 0.81
C GLY A 137 -9.09 17.63 1.33
N ALA A 138 -8.18 16.77 0.85
CA ALA A 138 -6.78 16.86 1.21
C ALA A 138 -6.11 18.10 0.58
N ARG A 139 -5.20 18.73 1.33
CA ARG A 139 -4.23 19.69 0.82
C ARG A 139 -2.91 18.96 0.63
N ILE A 140 -2.36 19.01 -0.58
CA ILE A 140 -1.14 18.30 -0.94
C ILE A 140 -0.09 19.28 -1.44
N GLU A 141 1.10 19.20 -0.88
CA GLU A 141 2.28 19.95 -1.30
C GLU A 141 3.40 18.97 -1.68
N LEU A 142 4.07 19.24 -2.80
CA LEU A 142 5.26 18.51 -3.22
C LEU A 142 6.50 19.33 -2.86
N ALA A 143 7.17 18.95 -1.77
CA ALA A 143 8.34 19.66 -1.28
C ALA A 143 9.43 18.67 -0.87
N GLU A 144 10.69 18.98 -1.24
CA GLU A 144 11.89 18.20 -0.89
C GLU A 144 11.83 16.70 -1.30
N GLY A 145 11.10 16.38 -2.37
CA GLY A 145 10.93 14.98 -2.81
C GLY A 145 9.93 14.17 -1.98
N TYR A 146 9.08 14.84 -1.21
CA TYR A 146 7.97 14.25 -0.46
C TYR A 146 6.63 14.79 -0.94
N VAL A 147 5.62 13.92 -0.88
CA VAL A 147 4.21 14.28 -0.82
C VAL A 147 3.90 14.61 0.63
N GLN A 148 3.57 15.87 0.90
CA GLN A 148 3.09 16.33 2.20
C GLN A 148 1.58 16.55 2.08
N ALA A 149 0.79 15.67 2.68
CA ALA A 149 -0.66 15.70 2.63
C ALA A 149 -1.24 16.00 4.02
N SER A 150 -2.26 16.84 4.07
CA SER A 150 -3.02 17.15 5.29
C SER A 150 -4.51 17.25 4.97
N ALA A 151 -5.38 16.88 5.91
CA ALA A 151 -6.82 16.94 5.75
C ALA A 151 -7.42 17.45 7.06
N GLY A 152 -7.70 18.77 7.18
CA GLY A 152 -8.05 19.47 8.41
C GLY A 152 -8.84 18.66 9.45
N ASP A 153 -10.17 18.61 9.32
CA ASP A 153 -11.03 17.78 10.19
C ASP A 153 -11.16 16.34 9.64
N GLY A 154 -10.21 15.85 8.86
CA GLY A 154 -10.28 14.58 8.14
C GLY A 154 -10.92 14.67 6.75
N LEU A 155 -10.84 13.55 6.03
CA LEU A 155 -11.31 13.44 4.64
C LEU A 155 -12.84 13.42 4.54
N VAL A 156 -13.35 13.93 3.43
CA VAL A 156 -14.78 13.88 3.08
C VAL A 156 -14.98 13.04 1.83
N GLY A 157 -16.14 12.39 1.75
CA GLY A 157 -16.53 11.62 0.59
C GLY A 157 -16.62 12.48 -0.66
N ALA A 158 -16.31 11.89 -1.82
CA ALA A 158 -16.28 12.59 -3.10
C ALA A 158 -16.59 11.66 -4.28
N GLU A 159 -17.04 12.25 -5.39
CA GLU A 159 -17.07 11.59 -6.70
C GLU A 159 -15.72 11.81 -7.42
N ILE A 160 -15.02 10.70 -7.68
CA ILE A 160 -13.68 10.68 -8.24
C ILE A 160 -13.70 9.84 -9.51
N ARG A 161 -13.46 10.48 -10.66
CA ARG A 161 -13.32 9.78 -11.94
C ARG A 161 -11.86 9.65 -12.33
N LEU A 162 -11.35 8.42 -12.35
CA LEU A 162 -9.97 8.15 -12.75
C LEU A 162 -9.82 8.23 -14.27
N ALA A 163 -8.77 8.91 -14.74
CA ALA A 163 -8.49 9.01 -16.18
C ALA A 163 -8.13 7.65 -16.81
N VAL A 164 -7.49 6.79 -16.04
CA VAL A 164 -7.24 5.38 -16.35
C VAL A 164 -7.51 4.53 -15.10
N PRO A 165 -7.92 3.25 -15.24
CA PRO A 165 -8.19 2.36 -14.11
C PRO A 165 -6.88 1.96 -13.41
N SER A 166 -6.32 2.87 -12.62
CA SER A 166 -5.08 2.66 -11.89
C SER A 166 -5.33 1.82 -10.64
N VAL A 167 -4.70 0.64 -10.58
CA VAL A 167 -4.77 -0.29 -9.44
C VAL A 167 -4.40 0.42 -8.14
N GLY A 168 -3.18 0.96 -8.07
CA GLY A 168 -2.70 1.61 -6.85
C GLY A 168 -3.51 2.84 -6.45
N ALA A 169 -4.04 3.61 -7.41
CA ALA A 169 -4.88 4.76 -7.07
C ALA A 169 -6.22 4.29 -6.51
N THR A 170 -6.81 3.24 -7.09
CA THR A 170 -8.05 2.63 -6.59
C THR A 170 -7.87 2.10 -5.17
N GLU A 171 -6.81 1.33 -4.90
CA GLU A 171 -6.47 0.83 -3.55
C GLU A 171 -6.34 1.96 -2.54
N ASN A 172 -5.56 2.98 -2.88
CA ASN A 172 -5.23 4.07 -1.97
C ASN A 172 -6.45 4.94 -1.64
N LEU A 173 -7.28 5.24 -2.65
CA LEU A 173 -8.51 6.01 -2.48
C LEU A 173 -9.59 5.20 -1.75
N MET A 174 -9.68 3.89 -2.01
CA MET A 174 -10.59 2.99 -1.30
C MET A 174 -10.24 2.91 0.19
N MET A 175 -8.96 2.73 0.52
CA MET A 175 -8.50 2.78 1.91
C MET A 175 -8.78 4.14 2.54
N ALA A 176 -8.51 5.24 1.83
CA ALA A 176 -8.76 6.58 2.35
C ALA A 176 -10.26 6.84 2.62
N ALA A 177 -11.14 6.36 1.73
CA ALA A 177 -12.58 6.52 1.83
C ALA A 177 -13.19 5.78 3.02
N SER A 178 -12.55 4.71 3.50
CA SER A 178 -13.08 3.88 4.60
C SER A 178 -13.30 4.61 5.92
N LEU A 179 -12.55 5.70 6.18
CA LEU A 179 -12.70 6.55 7.37
C LEU A 179 -13.17 7.97 7.01
N ALA A 180 -13.42 8.27 5.74
CA ALA A 180 -13.89 9.58 5.31
C ALA A 180 -15.35 9.81 5.71
N ARG A 181 -15.73 11.07 5.95
CA ARG A 181 -17.14 11.42 6.21
C ARG A 181 -17.94 11.47 4.92
N GLY A 182 -18.98 10.64 4.83
CA GLY A 182 -19.91 10.62 3.70
C GLY A 182 -19.59 9.53 2.69
N GLU A 183 -20.14 9.64 1.49
CA GLU A 183 -20.01 8.64 0.45
C GLU A 183 -18.91 9.00 -0.55
N THR A 184 -18.07 8.04 -0.90
CA THR A 184 -17.08 8.18 -1.98
C THR A 184 -17.44 7.25 -3.13
N VAL A 185 -17.48 7.80 -4.35
CA VAL A 185 -17.69 7.03 -5.58
C VAL A 185 -16.43 7.12 -6.43
N ILE A 186 -15.80 5.97 -6.69
CA ILE A 186 -14.63 5.89 -7.58
C ILE A 186 -15.08 5.35 -8.93
N GLU A 187 -15.25 6.26 -9.90
CA GLU A 187 -15.57 5.90 -11.28
C GLU A 187 -14.32 5.50 -12.07
N ASN A 188 -14.49 4.55 -13.00
CA ASN A 188 -13.39 3.96 -13.76
C ASN A 188 -12.31 3.34 -12.85
N ALA A 189 -12.75 2.74 -11.74
CA ALA A 189 -11.91 2.00 -10.81
C ALA A 189 -11.25 0.78 -11.48
N ALA A 190 -10.09 0.39 -10.94
CA ALA A 190 -9.43 -0.86 -11.25
C ALA A 190 -10.35 -2.07 -10.94
N ARG A 191 -10.19 -3.15 -11.69
CA ARG A 191 -11.04 -4.36 -11.61
C ARG A 191 -10.22 -5.65 -11.50
N GLU A 192 -8.94 -5.48 -11.17
CA GLU A 192 -8.02 -6.56 -10.90
C GLU A 192 -8.51 -7.39 -9.70
N PRO A 193 -8.23 -8.71 -9.65
CA PRO A 193 -8.71 -9.58 -8.57
C PRO A 193 -8.25 -9.18 -7.17
N GLU A 194 -7.20 -8.37 -7.07
CA GLU A 194 -6.76 -7.78 -5.81
C GLU A 194 -7.72 -6.70 -5.28
N ILE A 195 -8.65 -6.22 -6.12
CA ILE A 195 -9.63 -5.16 -5.84
C ILE A 195 -11.06 -5.69 -5.69
N VAL A 196 -11.48 -6.66 -6.53
CA VAL A 196 -12.88 -7.14 -6.66
C VAL A 196 -13.06 -8.64 -6.43
#